data_AF-A0A316F381-F1
#
_entry.id   AF-A0A316F381-F1
#
_cell.length_a   1.000
_cell.length_b   1.000
_cell.length_c   1.000
_cell.angle_alpha   90.00
_cell.angle_beta   90.00
_cell.angle_gamma   90.00
#
_symmetry.space_group_name_H-M   'P 1'
#
loop_
_entity.id
_entity.type
_entity.pdbx_description
1 polymer ?
#
loop_
_entity_poly.entity_id
_entity_poly.type
_entity_poly.pdbx_seq_one_letter_code
_entity_poly.pdbx_strand_id
1 'polypeptide(L)'
;MIESDHRLAERVQIAAKNLGIDRPHYGPPKPLKPISAMHQVLVDVTPIELLHEVGRATVFQERAALRDIQRIWAQLRYCDAFSYGKVKLPRGRHLLRMSEDALAKRFHHANVQSETLGIGFAIILARHVLSHGDPSWTWIPVDAEMVLDAGFDIPEGRLRPYSRKDTKLRPDYFLFGHKSDGLLSRTRLVVLECKGTHYQKNVLEQLSKAAFQLQSVHVGGATPPGLMISTVLEAERITVHILDPDGDDELWQGDPAELSDETDQLNLSRTPSPENPVDNEALPEQLDLFPGLGPALQVFPEPAGTASLAEVYPIPAEQKGWFARVLSRTAAAASLLFAGDQTRAQRLISERQRQRTFGNREPDLPELHHRNTGIGIARGTSTTVRWTGGRRLEVFNGIDVALLTSLNEHGAGEYVSRTRAGKPEIDGTGDEVFLRAGDGTVTGFRLLPSSRRRRRI
;
A
#
# COMPACT_ATOMS: atom_id res chain seq x y z
N MET A 1 -10.08 10.33 14.06
CA MET A 1 -11.51 10.71 13.94
C MET A 1 -11.86 10.75 12.48
N ILE A 2 -12.98 10.16 12.08
CA ILE A 2 -13.41 10.15 10.69
C ILE A 2 -14.31 11.35 10.40
N GLU A 3 -14.08 12.03 9.27
CA GLU A 3 -14.97 13.05 8.71
C GLU A 3 -15.45 12.59 7.33
N SER A 4 -16.76 12.35 7.22
CA SER A 4 -17.41 11.99 5.96
C SER A 4 -18.84 12.52 5.97
N ASP A 5 -19.10 13.66 5.35
CA ASP A 5 -20.44 14.25 5.28
C ASP A 5 -20.78 14.77 3.88
N HIS A 6 -22.06 15.07 3.67
CA HIS A 6 -22.55 15.59 2.39
C HIS A 6 -21.89 16.91 2.00
N ARG A 7 -21.50 17.75 2.96
CA ARG A 7 -20.88 19.04 2.70
C ARG A 7 -19.46 18.88 2.17
N LEU A 8 -18.71 17.92 2.70
CA LEU A 8 -17.40 17.52 2.21
C LEU A 8 -17.53 16.96 0.79
N ALA A 9 -18.46 16.03 0.56
CA ALA A 9 -18.71 15.44 -0.75
C ALA A 9 -19.02 16.49 -1.82
N GLU A 10 -19.94 17.42 -1.53
CA GLU A 10 -20.31 18.52 -2.43
C GLU A 10 -19.14 19.44 -2.75
N ARG A 11 -18.38 19.84 -1.72
CA ARG A 11 -17.20 20.71 -1.91
C ARG A 11 -16.15 20.04 -2.79
N VAL A 12 -15.85 18.76 -2.54
CA VAL A 12 -14.90 17.99 -3.36
C VAL A 12 -15.43 17.83 -4.78
N GLN A 13 -16.73 17.58 -4.97
CA GLN A 13 -17.32 17.47 -6.29
C GLN A 13 -17.17 18.76 -7.10
N ILE A 14 -17.42 19.92 -6.49
CA ILE A 14 -17.24 21.23 -7.13
C ILE A 14 -15.77 21.46 -7.48
N ALA A 15 -14.86 21.20 -6.54
CA ALA A 15 -13.44 21.39 -6.74
C ALA A 15 -12.87 20.44 -7.82
N ALA A 16 -13.32 19.17 -7.86
CA ALA A 16 -12.97 18.23 -8.93
C ALA A 16 -13.49 18.72 -10.29
N LYS A 17 -14.75 19.16 -10.40
CA LYS A 17 -15.29 19.71 -11.66
C LYS A 17 -14.46 20.89 -12.17
N ASN A 18 -14.09 21.82 -11.29
CA ASN A 18 -13.23 22.95 -11.65
C ASN A 18 -11.85 22.50 -12.12
N LEU A 19 -11.24 21.52 -11.42
CA LEU A 19 -9.95 20.96 -11.81
C LEU A 19 -9.99 20.27 -13.18
N GLY A 20 -11.11 19.62 -13.52
CA GLY A 20 -11.31 19.00 -14.84
C GLY A 20 -11.47 20.03 -15.97
N ILE A 21 -12.02 21.21 -15.70
CA ILE A 21 -12.06 22.33 -16.66
C ILE A 21 -10.64 22.80 -16.98
N ASP A 22 -9.80 22.95 -15.95
CA ASP A 22 -8.39 23.36 -16.11
C ASP A 22 -7.51 22.27 -16.74
N ARG A 23 -7.97 21.01 -16.68
CA ARG A 23 -7.24 19.83 -17.14
C ARG A 23 -8.16 18.95 -18.00
N PRO A 24 -8.43 19.33 -19.26
CA PRO A 24 -9.45 18.68 -20.08
C PRO A 24 -9.14 17.21 -20.45
N HIS A 25 -7.91 16.76 -20.22
CA HIS A 25 -7.55 15.34 -20.33
C HIS A 25 -8.09 14.51 -19.16
N TYR A 26 -8.44 15.12 -18.04
CA TYR A 26 -9.21 14.46 -16.99
C TYR A 26 -10.66 14.37 -17.45
N GLY A 27 -11.14 13.15 -17.66
CA GLY A 27 -12.56 12.91 -17.95
C GLY A 27 -13.47 13.42 -16.82
N PRO A 28 -14.79 13.35 -16.97
CA PRO A 28 -15.71 13.85 -15.94
C PRO A 28 -15.52 13.09 -14.61
N PRO A 29 -15.35 13.77 -13.46
CA PRO A 29 -15.17 13.10 -12.19
C PRO A 29 -16.44 12.34 -11.80
N LYS A 30 -16.29 11.21 -11.11
CA LYS A 30 -17.44 10.42 -10.67
C LYS A 30 -18.28 11.19 -9.64
N PRO A 31 -19.60 10.90 -9.54
CA PRO A 31 -20.41 11.40 -8.44
C PRO A 31 -19.87 10.91 -7.10
N LEU A 32 -19.70 11.83 -6.14
CA LEU A 32 -19.15 11.52 -4.83
C LEU A 32 -20.23 11.37 -3.76
N LYS A 33 -20.13 10.33 -2.94
CA LYS A 33 -21.03 10.08 -1.81
C LYS A 33 -20.28 10.11 -0.46
N PRO A 34 -20.90 10.56 0.63
CA PRO A 34 -20.33 10.39 1.96
C PRO A 34 -20.58 8.98 2.51
N ILE A 35 -19.75 8.56 3.46
CA ILE A 35 -19.95 7.37 4.28
C ILE A 35 -20.67 7.80 5.56
N SER A 36 -21.96 8.11 5.48
CA SER A 36 -22.69 8.74 6.58
C SER A 36 -22.61 7.98 7.91
N ALA A 37 -22.58 6.64 7.86
CA ALA A 37 -22.42 5.77 9.05
C ALA A 37 -21.06 5.95 9.77
N MET A 38 -20.07 6.52 9.10
CA MET A 38 -18.71 6.73 9.61
C MET A 38 -18.45 8.16 10.05
N HIS A 39 -19.38 9.10 9.85
CA HIS A 39 -19.17 10.49 10.24
C HIS A 39 -18.96 10.62 11.75
N GLN A 40 -17.87 11.28 12.17
CA GLN A 40 -17.48 11.48 13.57
C GLN A 40 -17.23 10.18 14.35
N VAL A 41 -16.99 9.07 13.66
CA VAL A 41 -16.62 7.81 14.31
C VAL A 41 -15.15 7.84 14.76
N LEU A 42 -14.92 7.31 15.96
CA LEU A 42 -13.58 7.05 16.50
C LEU A 42 -13.19 5.62 16.19
N VAL A 43 -12.07 5.45 15.49
CA VAL A 43 -11.48 4.14 15.19
C VAL A 43 -10.32 3.90 16.14
N ASP A 44 -10.28 2.70 16.72
CA ASP A 44 -9.15 2.26 17.52
C ASP A 44 -7.99 1.93 16.58
N VAL A 45 -6.88 2.65 16.73
CA VAL A 45 -5.62 2.42 16.03
C VAL A 45 -4.47 2.54 17.01
N THR A 46 -3.57 1.57 17.00
CA THR A 46 -2.34 1.59 17.79
C THR A 46 -1.14 2.03 16.93
N PRO A 47 -0.08 2.61 17.52
CA PRO A 47 1.13 2.93 16.77
C PRO A 47 1.76 1.71 16.09
N ILE A 48 1.74 0.53 16.73
CA ILE A 48 2.33 -0.68 16.12
C ILE A 48 1.54 -1.15 14.91
N GLU A 49 0.20 -1.07 14.93
CA GLU A 49 -0.65 -1.34 13.75
C GLU A 49 -0.27 -0.42 12.60
N LEU A 50 -0.14 0.88 12.87
CA LEU A 50 0.20 1.84 11.84
C LEU A 50 1.61 1.61 11.25
N LEU A 51 2.61 1.37 12.10
CA LEU A 51 3.97 1.11 11.66
C LEU A 51 4.06 -0.18 10.86
N HIS A 52 3.35 -1.23 11.29
CA HIS A 52 3.21 -2.46 10.55
C HIS A 52 2.66 -2.20 9.15
N GLU A 53 1.52 -1.51 9.04
CA GLU A 53 0.85 -1.25 7.78
C GLU A 53 1.67 -0.40 6.82
N VAL A 54 2.34 0.63 7.34
CA VAL A 54 3.26 1.43 6.53
C VAL A 54 4.43 0.58 6.01
N GLY A 55 5.05 -0.23 6.88
CA GLY A 55 6.13 -1.12 6.48
C GLY A 55 5.67 -2.12 5.42
N ARG A 56 4.45 -2.65 5.57
CA ARG A 56 3.81 -3.62 4.67
C ARG A 56 3.47 -3.02 3.30
N ALA A 57 2.90 -1.81 3.29
CA ALA A 57 2.45 -1.13 2.09
C ALA A 57 3.61 -0.61 1.22
N THR A 58 4.76 -0.32 1.84
CA THR A 58 5.92 0.28 1.16
C THR A 58 7.03 -0.71 0.83
N VAL A 59 6.77 -2.01 0.80
CA VAL A 59 7.80 -3.06 0.60
C VAL A 59 8.40 -3.10 -0.80
N PHE A 60 7.64 -2.68 -1.82
CA PHE A 60 8.07 -2.62 -3.22
C PHE A 60 8.89 -1.34 -3.45
N GLN A 61 10.06 -1.27 -2.83
CA GLN A 61 11.02 -0.20 -3.08
C GLN A 61 11.82 -0.49 -4.34
N GLU A 62 12.12 0.57 -5.08
CA GLU A 62 12.94 0.49 -6.29
C GLU A 62 14.41 0.19 -5.99
N ARG A 63 15.09 -0.33 -7.02
CA ARG A 63 16.53 -0.62 -7.16
C ARG A 63 17.44 0.11 -6.18
N ALA A 64 17.78 -0.52 -5.05
CA ALA A 64 18.76 0.04 -4.12
C ALA A 64 19.64 -1.03 -3.44
N ALA A 65 20.91 -0.69 -3.23
CA ALA A 65 21.83 -1.51 -2.44
C ALA A 65 21.39 -1.64 -0.97
N LEU A 66 20.60 -0.69 -0.46
CA LEU A 66 20.11 -0.65 0.92
C LEU A 66 18.63 -1.07 1.03
N ARG A 67 18.12 -1.84 0.07
CA ARG A 67 16.68 -2.20 -0.01
C ARG A 67 16.14 -2.81 1.27
N ASP A 68 16.89 -3.66 1.95
CA ASP A 68 16.44 -4.29 3.20
C ASP A 68 16.28 -3.27 4.34
N ILE A 69 17.17 -2.28 4.41
CA ILE A 69 17.05 -1.16 5.35
C ILE A 69 15.90 -0.25 4.93
N GLN A 70 15.73 0.01 3.63
CA GLN A 70 14.65 0.87 3.13
C GLN A 70 13.26 0.31 3.47
N ARG A 71 13.05 -1.02 3.39
CA ARG A 71 11.77 -1.66 3.73
C ARG A 71 11.37 -1.47 5.19
N ILE A 72 12.33 -1.42 6.10
CA ILE A 72 12.07 -1.17 7.53
C ILE A 72 12.19 0.32 7.90
N TRP A 73 12.61 1.17 6.96
CA TRP A 73 12.96 2.55 7.25
C TRP A 73 11.80 3.35 7.81
N ALA A 74 10.60 3.20 7.26
CA ALA A 74 9.42 3.91 7.75
C ALA A 74 9.08 3.51 9.19
N GLN A 75 9.19 2.21 9.52
CA GLN A 75 8.98 1.71 10.88
C GLN A 75 9.98 2.33 11.86
N LEU A 76 11.27 2.40 11.48
CA LEU A 76 12.31 2.99 12.33
C LEU A 76 12.15 4.51 12.45
N ARG A 77 11.87 5.19 11.34
CA ARG A 77 11.81 6.66 11.28
C ARG A 77 10.58 7.24 11.98
N TYR A 78 9.51 6.47 12.11
CA TYR A 78 8.25 6.93 12.67
C TYR A 78 7.84 6.20 13.95
N CYS A 79 8.71 5.36 14.53
CA CYS A 79 8.41 4.65 15.79
C CYS A 79 8.17 5.59 16.98
N ASP A 80 8.68 6.82 16.93
CA ASP A 80 8.48 7.90 17.91
C ASP A 80 7.49 8.97 17.43
N ALA A 81 6.81 8.75 16.30
CA ALA A 81 6.02 9.79 15.66
C ALA A 81 4.72 10.15 16.40
N PHE A 82 4.32 9.31 17.36
CA PHE A 82 3.01 9.39 18.00
C PHE A 82 3.12 9.61 19.50
N SER A 83 2.09 10.23 20.04
CA SER A 83 1.91 10.43 21.47
C SER A 83 0.45 10.30 21.85
N TYR A 84 0.19 10.02 23.12
CA TYR A 84 -1.15 10.06 23.65
C TYR A 84 -1.67 11.49 23.68
N GLY A 85 -2.89 11.67 23.19
CA GLY A 85 -3.65 12.90 23.31
C GLY A 85 -3.91 13.25 24.76
N LYS A 86 -4.03 14.55 25.04
CA LYS A 86 -4.32 15.06 26.39
C LYS A 86 -5.72 14.64 26.87
N VAL A 87 -6.63 14.39 25.94
CA VAL A 87 -8.01 13.95 26.24
C VAL A 87 -8.03 12.45 26.46
N LYS A 88 -8.45 12.04 27.67
CA LYS A 88 -8.70 10.65 28.02
C LYS A 88 -10.13 10.28 27.63
N LEU A 89 -10.28 9.22 26.86
CA LEU A 89 -11.54 8.65 26.41
C LEU A 89 -11.97 7.49 27.33
N PRO A 90 -13.22 7.02 27.23
CA PRO A 90 -13.68 5.85 27.97
C PRO A 90 -12.78 4.63 27.75
N ARG A 91 -12.70 3.77 28.78
CA ARG A 91 -11.85 2.57 28.84
C ARG A 91 -10.34 2.86 28.78
N GLY A 92 -9.93 4.05 29.22
CA GLY A 92 -8.51 4.43 29.31
C GLY A 92 -7.85 4.69 27.95
N ARG A 93 -8.65 4.87 26.89
CA ARG A 93 -8.15 5.19 25.55
C ARG A 93 -7.76 6.67 25.47
N HIS A 94 -6.95 7.01 24.48
CA HIS A 94 -6.54 8.38 24.19
C HIS A 94 -6.72 8.65 22.70
N LEU A 95 -6.98 9.90 22.34
CA LEU A 95 -6.85 10.30 20.93
C LEU A 95 -5.39 10.19 20.52
N LEU A 96 -5.13 9.55 19.39
CA LEU A 96 -3.79 9.53 18.80
C LEU A 96 -3.48 10.91 18.24
N ARG A 97 -2.25 11.40 18.47
CA ARG A 97 -1.73 12.65 17.93
C ARG A 97 -0.26 12.51 17.56
N MET A 98 0.25 13.46 16.79
CA MET A 98 1.68 13.56 16.51
C MET A 98 2.47 13.95 17.78
N SER A 99 3.66 13.38 17.95
CA SER A 99 4.60 13.82 18.98
C SER A 99 5.20 15.19 18.66
N GLU A 100 5.74 15.88 19.67
CA GLU A 100 6.37 17.19 19.49
C GLU A 100 7.57 17.10 18.53
N ASP A 101 8.40 16.08 18.68
CA ASP A 101 9.55 15.80 17.79
C ASP A 101 9.11 15.54 16.35
N ALA A 102 7.96 14.87 16.16
CA ALA A 102 7.42 14.60 14.85
C ALA A 102 6.91 15.87 14.15
N LEU A 103 6.36 16.82 14.91
CA LEU A 103 5.88 18.11 14.39
C LEU A 103 7.00 19.11 14.11
N ALA A 104 8.14 18.99 14.80
CA ALA A 104 9.28 19.89 14.63
C ALA A 104 10.04 19.75 13.29
N LYS A 105 9.54 18.91 12.38
CA LYS A 105 10.20 18.60 11.10
C LYS A 105 10.09 19.78 10.11
N ARG A 106 11.17 20.04 9.36
CA ARG A 106 11.18 21.01 8.25
C ARG A 106 10.21 20.57 7.14
N PHE A 107 9.68 21.54 6.38
CA PHE A 107 8.62 21.36 5.38
C PHE A 107 8.76 20.10 4.49
N HIS A 108 9.93 19.87 3.88
CA HIS A 108 10.12 18.69 3.01
C HIS A 108 10.05 17.35 3.77
N HIS A 109 10.52 17.29 5.02
CA HIS A 109 10.41 16.07 5.83
C HIS A 109 8.98 15.86 6.35
N ALA A 110 8.24 16.95 6.58
CA ALA A 110 6.84 16.91 6.95
C ALA A 110 5.98 16.34 5.81
N ASN A 111 6.22 16.73 4.56
CA ASN A 111 5.51 16.17 3.41
C ASN A 111 5.70 14.65 3.31
N VAL A 112 6.95 14.17 3.29
CA VAL A 112 7.26 12.73 3.23
C VAL A 112 6.67 11.97 4.41
N GLN A 113 6.73 12.55 5.62
CA GLN A 113 6.09 11.97 6.80
C GLN A 113 4.58 11.84 6.62
N SER A 114 3.92 12.90 6.19
CA SER A 114 2.47 12.89 6.04
C SER A 114 2.01 11.93 4.96
N GLU A 115 2.69 11.88 3.82
CA GLU A 115 2.41 10.93 2.75
C GLU A 115 2.56 9.49 3.22
N THR A 116 3.69 9.16 3.86
CA THR A 116 3.99 7.81 4.33
C THR A 116 3.01 7.34 5.41
N LEU A 117 2.76 8.17 6.43
CA LEU A 117 1.81 7.83 7.50
C LEU A 117 0.36 7.85 7.01
N GLY A 118 0.05 8.70 6.03
CA GLY A 118 -1.25 8.79 5.38
C GLY A 118 -1.65 7.48 4.70
N ILE A 119 -0.70 6.78 4.06
CA ILE A 119 -0.91 5.44 3.49
C ILE A 119 -1.38 4.47 4.57
N GLY A 120 -0.65 4.37 5.69
CA GLY A 120 -0.98 3.42 6.76
C GLY A 120 -2.35 3.71 7.40
N PHE A 121 -2.65 4.98 7.68
CA PHE A 121 -3.98 5.36 8.19
C PHE A 121 -5.08 5.05 7.18
N ALA A 122 -4.86 5.32 5.90
CA ALA A 122 -5.84 5.06 4.86
C ALA A 122 -6.14 3.57 4.71
N ILE A 123 -5.13 2.70 4.69
CA ILE A 123 -5.33 1.25 4.60
C ILE A 123 -6.08 0.73 5.82
N ILE A 124 -5.67 1.10 7.04
CA ILE A 124 -6.34 0.68 8.28
C ILE A 124 -7.81 1.12 8.25
N LEU A 125 -8.05 2.38 7.91
CA LEU A 125 -9.40 2.92 7.87
C LEU A 125 -10.25 2.29 6.76
N ALA A 126 -9.69 2.10 5.57
CA ALA A 126 -10.42 1.50 4.46
C ALA A 126 -10.88 0.09 4.82
N ARG A 127 -10.02 -0.73 5.42
CA ARG A 127 -10.44 -2.05 5.93
C ARG A 127 -11.51 -1.94 7.01
N HIS A 128 -11.39 -0.99 7.93
CA HIS A 128 -12.39 -0.76 8.97
C HIS A 128 -13.76 -0.42 8.37
N VAL A 129 -13.79 0.47 7.37
CA VAL A 129 -15.01 0.89 6.69
C VAL A 129 -15.63 -0.26 5.90
N LEU A 130 -14.84 -0.97 5.09
CA LEU A 130 -15.33 -2.08 4.28
C LEU A 130 -15.82 -3.26 5.14
N SER A 131 -15.14 -3.54 6.25
CA SER A 131 -15.54 -4.61 7.19
C SER A 131 -16.73 -4.22 8.06
N HIS A 132 -17.08 -2.94 8.15
CA HIS A 132 -18.27 -2.51 8.91
C HIS A 132 -19.57 -2.93 8.23
N GLY A 133 -19.59 -2.95 6.89
CA GLY A 133 -20.74 -3.41 6.11
C GLY A 133 -20.93 -4.93 6.20
N ASP A 134 -19.84 -5.70 6.09
CA ASP A 134 -19.85 -7.15 6.27
C ASP A 134 -18.51 -7.63 6.87
N PRO A 135 -18.46 -7.96 8.18
CA PRO A 135 -17.24 -8.36 8.88
C PRO A 135 -16.62 -9.70 8.42
N SER A 136 -17.34 -10.46 7.59
CA SER A 136 -16.84 -11.74 7.07
C SER A 136 -15.86 -11.59 5.89
N TRP A 137 -15.75 -10.38 5.33
CA TRP A 137 -14.72 -10.08 4.34
C TRP A 137 -13.38 -9.80 5.00
N THR A 138 -12.35 -10.41 4.46
CA THR A 138 -10.97 -10.02 4.71
C THR A 138 -10.49 -9.16 3.55
N TRP A 139 -9.76 -8.09 3.83
CA TRP A 139 -9.31 -7.13 2.83
C TRP A 139 -7.79 -6.99 2.85
N ILE A 140 -7.13 -7.31 1.74
CA ILE A 140 -5.68 -7.24 1.59
C ILE A 140 -5.33 -6.07 0.66
N PRO A 141 -4.50 -5.10 1.10
CA PRO A 141 -4.02 -4.06 0.23
C PRO A 141 -2.96 -4.63 -0.72
N VAL A 142 -3.05 -4.25 -1.99
CA VAL A 142 -2.10 -4.61 -3.02
C VAL A 142 -1.69 -3.35 -3.75
N ASP A 143 -0.38 -3.14 -3.87
CA ASP A 143 0.18 -1.99 -4.57
C ASP A 143 -0.32 -1.98 -6.03
N ALA A 144 -1.05 -0.93 -6.39
CA ALA A 144 -1.71 -0.89 -7.68
C ALA A 144 -0.72 -0.70 -8.84
N GLU A 145 0.36 0.03 -8.61
CA GLU A 145 1.42 0.21 -9.59
C GLU A 145 2.09 -1.14 -9.89
N MET A 146 2.41 -1.91 -8.87
CA MET A 146 2.98 -3.25 -9.03
C MET A 146 2.03 -4.20 -9.75
N VAL A 147 0.75 -4.21 -9.42
CA VAL A 147 -0.25 -5.06 -10.08
C VAL A 147 -0.38 -4.70 -11.56
N LEU A 148 -0.48 -3.42 -11.88
CA LEU A 148 -0.62 -2.96 -13.27
C LEU A 148 0.66 -3.20 -14.09
N ASP A 149 1.83 -3.15 -13.45
CA ASP A 149 3.12 -3.45 -14.08
C ASP A 149 3.29 -4.93 -14.46
N ALA A 150 2.47 -5.84 -13.91
CA ALA A 150 2.44 -7.22 -14.37
C ALA A 150 2.15 -7.29 -15.88
N GLY A 151 1.26 -6.41 -16.36
CA GLY A 151 0.80 -6.29 -17.74
C GLY A 151 0.05 -7.51 -18.26
N PHE A 152 -0.82 -7.33 -19.25
CA PHE A 152 -1.56 -8.42 -19.91
C PHE A 152 -1.36 -8.35 -21.43
N ASP A 153 -1.40 -9.51 -22.09
CA ASP A 153 -1.39 -9.61 -23.55
C ASP A 153 -2.79 -9.27 -24.08
N ILE A 154 -2.90 -8.19 -24.85
CA ILE A 154 -4.12 -7.86 -25.59
C ILE A 154 -4.08 -8.65 -26.91
N PRO A 155 -5.12 -9.44 -27.28
CA PRO A 155 -5.12 -10.34 -28.45
C PRO A 155 -4.88 -9.72 -29.84
N GLU A 156 -4.58 -8.42 -29.96
CA GLU A 156 -4.41 -7.72 -31.24
C GLU A 156 -2.97 -7.28 -31.53
N GLY A 157 -1.96 -7.94 -30.95
CA GLY A 157 -0.55 -7.65 -31.25
C GLY A 157 -0.06 -6.28 -30.79
N ARG A 158 -0.92 -5.48 -30.16
CA ARG A 158 -0.54 -4.26 -29.44
C ARG A 158 -0.17 -4.64 -28.01
N LEU A 159 1.10 -4.99 -27.82
CA LEU A 159 1.73 -4.74 -26.54
C LEU A 159 1.59 -3.24 -26.28
N ARG A 160 0.74 -2.85 -25.33
CA ARG A 160 0.91 -1.72 -24.38
C ARG A 160 -0.43 -1.23 -23.81
N PRO A 161 -0.46 -0.97 -22.50
CA PRO A 161 -0.53 0.42 -22.06
C PRO A 161 0.86 0.78 -21.56
N TYR A 162 1.63 1.41 -22.44
CA TYR A 162 2.62 2.35 -21.98
C TYR A 162 1.74 3.38 -21.30
N SER A 163 1.80 3.51 -19.99
CA SER A 163 1.64 4.85 -19.45
C SER A 163 2.62 5.67 -20.26
N ARG A 164 2.15 6.53 -21.17
CA ARG A 164 2.98 7.66 -21.56
C ARG A 164 3.48 8.26 -20.25
N LYS A 165 4.70 8.81 -20.23
CA LYS A 165 5.23 9.51 -19.03
C LYS A 165 4.26 10.59 -18.50
N ASP A 166 3.25 10.90 -19.30
CA ASP A 166 2.28 11.97 -19.20
C ASP A 166 0.92 11.51 -18.60
N THR A 167 0.60 10.20 -18.56
CA THR A 167 -0.66 9.68 -17.97
C THR A 167 -0.46 9.12 -16.56
N LYS A 168 -0.17 10.02 -15.61
CA LYS A 168 0.14 9.70 -14.18
C LYS A 168 -1.07 9.38 -13.29
N LEU A 169 -2.25 9.14 -13.87
CA LEU A 169 -3.44 8.81 -13.07
C LEU A 169 -3.48 7.30 -12.86
N ARG A 170 -2.94 6.86 -11.72
CA ARG A 170 -3.12 5.51 -11.18
C ARG A 170 -3.64 5.66 -9.75
N PRO A 171 -4.42 4.69 -9.24
CA PRO A 171 -4.70 4.63 -7.82
C PRO A 171 -3.45 4.20 -7.07
N ASP A 172 -3.38 4.51 -5.79
CA ASP A 172 -2.28 4.05 -4.93
C ASP A 172 -2.37 2.53 -4.65
N TYR A 173 -3.56 2.01 -4.33
CA TYR A 173 -3.75 0.60 -3.95
C TYR A 173 -5.04 -0.01 -4.51
N PHE A 174 -5.02 -1.33 -4.67
CA PHE A 174 -6.21 -2.16 -4.71
C PHE A 174 -6.45 -2.76 -3.32
N LEU A 175 -7.71 -2.80 -2.88
CA LEU A 175 -8.14 -3.57 -1.72
C LEU A 175 -8.81 -4.83 -2.24
N PHE A 176 -8.07 -5.94 -2.19
CA PHE A 176 -8.54 -7.24 -2.63
C PHE A 176 -9.26 -7.93 -1.49
N GLY A 177 -10.58 -8.03 -1.62
CA GLY A 177 -11.46 -8.66 -0.65
C GLY A 177 -11.64 -10.14 -0.95
N HIS A 178 -11.62 -10.97 0.07
CA HIS A 178 -12.06 -12.36 -0.02
C HIS A 178 -12.95 -12.75 1.16
N LYS A 179 -13.86 -13.66 0.89
CA LYS A 179 -14.77 -14.25 1.86
C LYS A 179 -14.88 -15.73 1.57
N SER A 180 -14.63 -16.56 2.58
CA SER A 180 -14.88 -18.00 2.51
C SER A 180 -16.09 -18.32 3.39
N ASP A 181 -17.13 -18.91 2.81
CA ASP A 181 -18.31 -19.40 3.54
C ASP A 181 -18.32 -20.94 3.66
N GLY A 182 -17.15 -21.56 3.49
CA GLY A 182 -16.95 -23.01 3.53
C GLY A 182 -17.11 -23.66 2.15
N LEU A 183 -18.28 -23.54 1.52
CA LEU A 183 -18.57 -24.15 0.22
C LEU A 183 -18.21 -23.26 -0.97
N LEU A 184 -18.22 -21.94 -0.79
CA LEU A 184 -17.88 -20.96 -1.81
C LEU A 184 -16.83 -19.97 -1.27
N SER A 185 -15.90 -19.61 -2.14
CA SER A 185 -15.04 -18.44 -1.94
C SER A 185 -15.54 -17.35 -2.86
N ARG A 186 -15.62 -16.11 -2.36
CA ARG A 186 -15.97 -14.93 -3.15
C ARG A 186 -14.86 -13.91 -3.05
N THR A 187 -14.68 -13.14 -4.11
CA THR A 187 -13.70 -12.06 -4.17
C THR A 187 -14.36 -10.72 -4.47
N ARG A 188 -13.75 -9.63 -4.04
CA ARG A 188 -14.15 -8.25 -4.34
C ARG A 188 -12.93 -7.39 -4.58
N LEU A 189 -13.11 -6.30 -5.32
CA LEU A 189 -12.07 -5.33 -5.59
C LEU A 189 -12.59 -3.93 -5.29
N VAL A 190 -11.86 -3.19 -4.47
CA VAL A 190 -12.07 -1.76 -4.25
C VAL A 190 -10.79 -1.03 -4.57
N VAL A 191 -10.87 0.11 -5.26
CA VAL A 191 -9.71 0.94 -5.57
C VAL A 191 -9.52 1.96 -4.43
N LEU A 192 -8.29 2.15 -3.97
CA LEU A 192 -7.97 3.08 -2.89
C LEU A 192 -7.01 4.15 -3.40
N GLU A 193 -7.41 5.41 -3.23
CA GLU A 193 -6.51 6.55 -3.34
C GLU A 193 -6.34 7.17 -1.97
N CYS A 194 -5.09 7.40 -1.57
CA CYS A 194 -4.75 7.89 -0.25
C CYS A 194 -3.72 9.02 -0.28
N LYS A 195 -3.93 10.02 0.57
CA LYS A 195 -2.95 11.08 0.81
C LYS A 195 -2.88 11.38 2.29
N GLY A 196 -1.75 11.91 2.71
CA GLY A 196 -1.62 12.56 4.01
C GLY A 196 -1.19 14.01 3.87
N THR A 197 -1.44 14.78 4.92
CA THR A 197 -1.07 16.20 5.01
C THR A 197 -0.95 16.61 6.47
N HIS A 198 -0.17 17.65 6.75
CA HIS A 198 -0.20 18.37 8.03
C HIS A 198 -1.18 19.54 8.04
N TYR A 199 -1.83 19.82 6.91
CA TYR A 199 -2.64 21.01 6.71
C TYR A 199 -4.04 20.67 6.22
N GLN A 200 -5.06 21.01 7.02
CA GLN A 200 -6.48 20.83 6.72
C GLN A 200 -6.89 21.48 5.38
N LYS A 201 -6.27 22.60 5.00
CA LYS A 201 -6.56 23.29 3.73
C LYS A 201 -6.26 22.44 2.48
N ASN A 202 -5.36 21.46 2.59
CA ASN A 202 -4.95 20.62 1.45
C ASN A 202 -5.94 19.47 1.18
N VAL A 203 -6.83 19.15 2.12
CA VAL A 203 -7.78 18.03 2.03
C VAL A 203 -8.63 18.14 0.76
N LEU A 204 -9.16 19.33 0.49
CA LEU A 204 -10.04 19.55 -0.66
C LEU A 204 -9.32 19.29 -1.99
N GLU A 205 -8.10 19.79 -2.14
CA GLU A 205 -7.27 19.59 -3.34
C GLU A 205 -6.91 18.11 -3.52
N GLN A 206 -6.50 17.44 -2.44
CA GLN A 206 -6.12 16.03 -2.46
C GLN A 206 -7.29 15.13 -2.89
N LEU A 207 -8.45 15.28 -2.26
CA LEU A 207 -9.65 14.50 -2.60
C LEU A 207 -10.17 14.82 -4.01
N SER A 208 -10.01 16.06 -4.48
CA SER A 208 -10.43 16.44 -5.85
C SER A 208 -9.58 15.77 -6.92
N LYS A 209 -8.27 15.61 -6.69
CA LYS A 209 -7.38 14.84 -7.59
C LYS A 209 -7.71 13.35 -7.55
N ALA A 210 -7.96 12.83 -6.35
CA ALA A 210 -8.31 11.43 -6.14
C ALA A 210 -9.56 11.00 -6.93
N ALA A 211 -10.55 11.90 -7.08
CA ALA A 211 -11.77 11.62 -7.84
C ALA A 211 -11.52 11.22 -9.31
N PHE A 212 -10.41 11.68 -9.91
CA PHE A 212 -10.00 11.29 -11.26
C PHE A 212 -9.15 10.02 -11.26
N GLN A 213 -8.27 9.85 -10.27
CA GLN A 213 -7.42 8.66 -10.17
C GLN A 213 -8.25 7.38 -9.99
N LEU A 214 -9.34 7.43 -9.24
CA LEU A 214 -10.22 6.27 -9.06
C LEU A 214 -10.93 5.81 -10.34
N GLN A 215 -11.04 6.65 -11.37
CA GLN A 215 -11.61 6.29 -12.66
C GLN A 215 -10.58 5.69 -13.64
N SER A 216 -9.32 5.64 -13.25
CA SER A 216 -8.25 5.19 -14.14
C SER A 216 -8.24 3.68 -14.37
N VAL A 217 -9.06 2.86 -13.69
CA VAL A 217 -9.07 1.40 -13.85
C VAL A 217 -10.47 0.92 -14.16
N HIS A 218 -10.64 0.14 -15.23
CA HIS A 218 -11.88 -0.57 -15.56
C HIS A 218 -11.64 -2.07 -15.58
N VAL A 219 -12.60 -2.86 -15.08
CA VAL A 219 -12.55 -4.32 -15.06
C VAL A 219 -13.80 -4.87 -15.73
N GLY A 220 -13.63 -5.59 -16.84
CA GLY A 220 -14.74 -6.09 -17.67
C GLY A 220 -15.69 -4.99 -18.14
N GLY A 221 -15.16 -3.79 -18.42
CA GLY A 221 -15.95 -2.63 -18.85
C GLY A 221 -16.63 -1.84 -17.73
N ALA A 222 -16.50 -2.25 -16.47
CA ALA A 222 -17.06 -1.54 -15.31
C ALA A 222 -15.97 -0.83 -14.50
N THR A 223 -16.29 0.33 -13.92
CA THR A 223 -15.43 1.02 -12.96
C THR A 223 -15.58 0.39 -11.57
N PRO A 224 -14.50 -0.06 -10.92
CA PRO A 224 -14.59 -0.55 -9.55
C PRO A 224 -15.11 0.49 -8.56
N PRO A 225 -15.75 0.05 -7.46
CA PRO A 225 -15.94 0.92 -6.29
C PRO A 225 -14.59 1.47 -5.85
N GLY A 226 -14.56 2.69 -5.30
CA GLY A 226 -13.29 3.25 -4.84
C GLY A 226 -13.40 4.20 -3.67
N LEU A 227 -12.43 4.13 -2.77
CA LEU A 227 -12.34 4.94 -1.56
C LEU A 227 -11.29 6.03 -1.75
N MET A 228 -11.63 7.26 -1.37
CA MET A 228 -10.68 8.37 -1.32
C MET A 228 -10.45 8.77 0.12
N ILE A 229 -9.19 8.77 0.54
CA ILE A 229 -8.81 9.09 1.91
C ILE A 229 -7.76 10.19 1.95
N SER A 230 -8.02 11.26 2.73
CA SER A 230 -7.05 12.29 3.07
C SER A 230 -6.88 12.35 4.58
N THR A 231 -5.67 12.04 5.06
CA THR A 231 -5.33 12.02 6.49
C THR A 231 -4.64 13.32 6.89
N VAL A 232 -5.15 13.98 7.93
CA VAL A 232 -4.58 15.20 8.52
C VAL A 232 -3.88 14.86 9.84
N LEU A 233 -2.57 15.09 9.86
CA LEU A 233 -1.68 14.80 10.98
C LEU A 233 -1.45 16.04 11.84
N GLU A 234 -2.19 16.17 12.95
CA GLU A 234 -2.16 17.37 13.80
C GLU A 234 -1.64 17.08 15.23
N ALA A 235 -1.34 18.15 15.94
CA ALA A 235 -0.82 18.12 17.31
C ALA A 235 -1.85 17.72 18.37
N GLU A 236 -3.13 17.85 18.06
CA GLU A 236 -4.21 17.54 18.99
C GLU A 236 -4.83 16.17 18.72
N ARG A 237 -5.00 15.83 17.45
CA ARG A 237 -5.60 14.58 16.99
C ARG A 237 -5.21 14.26 15.55
N ILE A 238 -5.42 13.01 15.15
CA ILE A 238 -5.43 12.63 13.74
C ILE A 238 -6.88 12.63 13.23
N THR A 239 -7.11 13.36 12.14
CA THR A 239 -8.41 13.44 11.46
C THR A 239 -8.28 12.80 10.08
N VAL A 240 -9.24 11.96 9.69
CA VAL A 240 -9.22 11.29 8.40
C VAL A 240 -10.50 11.65 7.66
N HIS A 241 -10.34 12.27 6.50
CA HIS A 241 -11.43 12.63 5.59
C HIS A 241 -11.59 11.50 4.61
N ILE A 242 -12.81 10.97 4.51
CA ILE A 242 -13.10 9.84 3.64
C ILE A 242 -14.35 10.12 2.82
N LEU A 243 -14.29 9.78 1.55
CA LEU A 243 -15.43 9.85 0.65
C LEU A 243 -15.50 8.58 -0.20
N ASP A 244 -16.71 8.39 -0.70
CA ASP A 244 -17.18 7.43 -1.69
C ASP A 244 -17.24 5.96 -1.25
N PRO A 245 -18.42 5.59 -0.74
CA PRO A 245 -19.18 4.52 -1.37
C PRO A 245 -20.64 4.99 -1.55
N ASP A 246 -21.43 4.55 -2.54
CA ASP A 246 -21.56 3.17 -3.00
C ASP A 246 -20.93 2.83 -4.35
N GLY A 247 -20.35 1.63 -4.40
CA GLY A 247 -20.46 0.70 -5.52
C GLY A 247 -20.83 -0.67 -4.94
N ASP A 248 -22.10 -1.07 -5.10
CA ASP A 248 -22.63 -2.36 -4.63
C ASP A 248 -22.44 -3.49 -5.65
N ASP A 249 -21.77 -3.21 -6.76
CA ASP A 249 -21.52 -4.22 -7.77
C ASP A 249 -20.34 -5.08 -7.31
N GLU A 250 -20.65 -6.32 -6.94
CA GLU A 250 -19.69 -7.42 -7.03
C GLU A 250 -19.17 -7.44 -8.47
N LEU A 251 -18.09 -6.71 -8.77
CA LEU A 251 -17.46 -6.70 -10.10
C LEU A 251 -17.13 -8.11 -10.59
N TRP A 252 -17.01 -9.03 -9.64
CA TRP A 252 -16.67 -10.41 -9.84
C TRP A 252 -17.25 -11.25 -8.71
N GLN A 253 -18.04 -12.27 -9.04
CA GLN A 253 -18.19 -13.45 -8.19
C GLN A 253 -17.02 -14.36 -8.57
N GLY A 254 -15.84 -14.11 -8.00
CA GLY A 254 -14.65 -14.92 -8.33
C GLY A 254 -14.88 -16.36 -7.93
N ASP A 255 -14.83 -17.27 -8.90
CA ASP A 255 -14.81 -18.69 -8.64
C ASP A 255 -13.48 -19.01 -7.92
N PRO A 256 -13.49 -19.75 -6.79
CA PRO A 256 -12.26 -20.23 -6.15
C PRO A 256 -11.28 -20.87 -7.13
N ALA A 257 -11.77 -21.52 -8.19
CA ALA A 257 -10.94 -22.10 -9.25
C ALA A 257 -10.11 -21.05 -10.01
N GLU A 258 -10.60 -19.80 -10.14
CA GLU A 258 -9.89 -18.71 -10.82
C GLU A 258 -8.68 -18.21 -10.00
N LEU A 259 -8.69 -18.44 -8.68
CA LEU A 259 -7.56 -18.21 -7.78
C LEU A 259 -6.58 -19.38 -7.70
N SER A 260 -6.97 -20.56 -8.20
CA SER A 260 -6.11 -21.73 -8.17
C SER A 260 -4.90 -21.54 -9.09
N ASP A 261 -3.72 -21.85 -8.56
CA ASP A 261 -2.47 -21.86 -9.34
C ASP A 261 -2.39 -23.10 -10.27
N GLU A 262 -3.36 -24.03 -10.20
CA GLU A 262 -3.36 -25.32 -10.93
C GLU A 262 -3.65 -25.16 -12.43
N THR A 263 -4.43 -24.15 -12.83
CA THR A 263 -4.93 -24.01 -14.21
C THR A 263 -3.99 -23.29 -15.17
N ASP A 264 -2.96 -22.61 -14.68
CA ASP A 264 -1.98 -21.93 -15.52
C ASP A 264 -0.60 -22.00 -14.87
N GLN A 265 0.29 -22.81 -15.45
CA GLN A 265 1.69 -22.40 -15.54
C GLN A 265 1.68 -21.12 -16.37
N LEU A 266 1.40 -20.01 -15.70
CA LEU A 266 1.49 -18.66 -16.19
C LEU A 266 2.65 -18.61 -17.17
N ASN A 267 2.34 -18.51 -18.47
CA ASN A 267 3.29 -18.28 -19.57
C ASN A 267 3.91 -16.87 -19.41
N LEU A 268 4.36 -16.51 -18.20
CA LEU A 268 5.12 -15.32 -17.86
C LEU A 268 6.52 -15.33 -18.51
N SER A 269 6.85 -16.41 -19.22
CA SER A 269 8.06 -16.58 -20.02
C SER A 269 7.84 -16.37 -21.53
N ARG A 270 6.66 -15.99 -22.02
CA ARG A 270 6.51 -15.58 -23.43
C ARG A 270 7.19 -14.22 -23.65
N THR A 271 8.48 -14.27 -23.90
CA THR A 271 9.23 -13.23 -24.61
C THR A 271 8.56 -12.99 -25.97
N PRO A 272 8.39 -11.73 -26.41
CA PRO A 272 8.31 -11.47 -27.84
C PRO A 272 9.62 -11.98 -28.48
N SER A 273 9.53 -12.69 -29.60
CA SER A 273 10.70 -12.91 -30.45
C SER A 273 11.40 -11.58 -30.74
N PRO A 274 12.74 -11.54 -30.85
CA PRO A 274 13.53 -10.31 -31.04
C PRO A 274 13.31 -9.57 -32.37
N GLU A 275 12.23 -9.81 -33.11
CA GLU A 275 12.13 -9.40 -34.51
C GLU A 275 11.65 -7.96 -34.74
N ASN A 276 11.48 -7.13 -33.70
CA ASN A 276 11.30 -5.68 -33.89
C ASN A 276 11.93 -4.87 -32.75
N PRO A 277 13.21 -4.45 -32.86
CA PRO A 277 13.77 -3.44 -31.98
C PRO A 277 13.11 -2.10 -32.35
N VAL A 278 12.22 -1.60 -31.49
CA VAL A 278 11.87 -0.18 -31.52
C VAL A 278 12.93 0.53 -30.69
N ASP A 279 13.66 1.43 -31.33
CA ASP A 279 14.82 2.15 -30.82
C ASP A 279 14.69 2.55 -29.34
N ASN A 280 15.43 1.84 -28.49
CA ASN A 280 15.84 2.40 -27.21
C ASN A 280 17.02 3.32 -27.50
N GLU A 281 16.75 4.61 -27.76
CA GLU A 281 17.80 5.61 -27.62
C GLU A 281 18.26 5.62 -26.16
N ALA A 282 19.38 4.96 -25.93
CA ALA A 282 20.17 5.11 -24.72
C ALA A 282 20.64 6.56 -24.63
N LEU A 283 20.16 7.30 -23.63
CA LEU A 283 20.83 8.52 -23.21
C LEU A 283 21.90 8.16 -22.18
N PRO A 284 23.13 8.70 -22.33
CA PRO A 284 24.29 8.24 -21.57
C PRO A 284 24.20 8.59 -20.08
N GLU A 285 24.78 7.70 -19.28
CA GLU A 285 25.11 7.92 -17.88
C GLU A 285 25.90 9.22 -17.69
N GLN A 286 25.33 10.20 -16.98
CA GLN A 286 26.12 11.14 -16.19
C GLN A 286 25.47 11.32 -14.82
N LEU A 287 26.07 10.62 -13.85
CA LEU A 287 26.15 11.07 -12.48
C LEU A 287 26.76 12.47 -12.46
N ASP A 288 26.05 13.44 -11.89
CA ASP A 288 26.71 14.56 -11.23
C ASP A 288 26.12 14.76 -9.83
N LEU A 289 27.03 14.64 -8.87
CA LEU A 289 26.90 14.84 -7.44
C LEU A 289 26.55 16.31 -7.17
N PHE A 290 25.68 16.56 -6.18
CA PHE A 290 25.32 17.89 -5.67
C PHE A 290 26.56 18.79 -5.48
N PRO A 291 26.50 20.06 -5.94
CA PRO A 291 26.41 21.14 -4.94
C PRO A 291 25.57 22.35 -5.38
N GLY A 292 24.79 22.89 -4.43
CA GLY A 292 24.53 24.34 -4.35
C GLY A 292 23.48 24.97 -5.28
N LEU A 293 22.22 24.94 -4.85
CA LEU A 293 21.19 26.02 -4.98
C LEU A 293 21.29 27.03 -6.15
N GLY A 294 20.43 26.83 -7.17
CA GLY A 294 19.78 27.86 -8.02
C GLY A 294 20.06 27.74 -9.54
N PRO A 295 19.20 28.23 -10.47
CA PRO A 295 17.94 28.98 -10.31
C PRO A 295 16.70 28.32 -11.00
N ALA A 296 15.56 29.01 -10.92
CA ALA A 296 14.21 28.64 -11.37
C ALA A 296 14.11 27.79 -12.65
N LEU A 297 13.32 26.71 -12.58
CA LEU A 297 12.82 25.95 -13.72
C LEU A 297 12.09 26.90 -14.70
N GLN A 298 12.72 27.17 -15.84
CA GLN A 298 12.03 27.69 -17.01
C GLN A 298 11.08 26.61 -17.53
N VAL A 299 9.78 26.90 -17.46
CA VAL A 299 8.72 26.12 -18.10
C VAL A 299 8.81 26.38 -19.60
N PHE A 300 9.20 25.38 -20.38
CA PHE A 300 9.03 25.43 -21.84
C PHE A 300 7.54 25.20 -22.17
N PRO A 301 6.93 26.01 -23.04
CA PRO A 301 5.57 25.76 -23.49
C PRO A 301 5.57 24.53 -24.41
N GLU A 302 4.71 23.55 -24.09
CA GLU A 302 4.53 22.37 -24.94
C GLU A 302 3.88 22.75 -26.29
N PRO A 303 4.25 22.07 -27.39
CA PRO A 303 3.50 22.19 -28.63
C PRO A 303 2.09 21.59 -28.42
N ALA A 304 1.07 22.31 -28.89
CA ALA A 304 -0.33 21.93 -28.80
C ALA A 304 -0.62 20.63 -29.59
N GLY A 305 -0.30 19.49 -29.00
CA GLY A 305 -0.83 18.18 -29.37
C GLY A 305 -2.20 18.00 -28.74
N THR A 306 -3.16 17.48 -29.49
CA THR A 306 -4.50 17.11 -29.01
C THR A 306 -4.39 16.32 -27.69
N ALA A 307 -4.82 16.92 -26.58
CA ALA A 307 -4.81 16.28 -25.27
C ALA A 307 -5.66 15.01 -25.33
N SER A 308 -5.02 13.83 -25.36
CA SER A 308 -5.71 12.56 -25.21
C SER A 308 -6.27 12.49 -23.79
N LEU A 309 -7.52 12.03 -23.64
CA LEU A 309 -8.08 11.72 -22.33
C LEU A 309 -7.11 10.80 -21.56
N ALA A 310 -7.05 10.96 -20.24
CA ALA A 310 -6.26 10.10 -19.36
C ALA A 310 -6.58 8.64 -19.68
N GLU A 311 -5.56 7.86 -20.01
CA GLU A 311 -5.73 6.46 -20.39
C GLU A 311 -6.27 5.68 -19.20
N VAL A 312 -7.47 5.15 -19.38
CA VAL A 312 -8.08 4.17 -18.46
C VAL A 312 -7.41 2.83 -18.72
N TYR A 313 -6.93 2.16 -17.68
CA TYR A 313 -6.42 0.79 -17.70
C TYR A 313 -7.61 -0.17 -17.84
N PRO A 314 -7.87 -0.72 -19.05
CA PRO A 314 -9.03 -1.57 -19.28
C PRO A 314 -8.60 -3.03 -19.13
N ILE A 315 -9.00 -3.67 -18.03
CA ILE A 315 -8.83 -5.11 -17.83
C ILE A 315 -10.01 -5.81 -18.52
N PRO A 316 -9.77 -6.60 -19.58
CA PRO A 316 -10.85 -7.28 -20.29
C PRO A 316 -11.61 -8.28 -19.42
N ALA A 317 -12.86 -8.58 -19.76
CA ALA A 317 -13.71 -9.45 -18.95
C ALA A 317 -13.16 -10.88 -18.86
N GLU A 318 -12.56 -11.36 -19.94
CA GLU A 318 -11.87 -12.64 -20.08
C GLU A 318 -10.56 -12.72 -19.29
N GLN A 319 -10.01 -11.57 -18.86
CA GLN A 319 -8.77 -11.49 -18.08
C GLN A 319 -9.01 -11.32 -16.57
N LYS A 320 -10.26 -11.39 -16.10
CA LYS A 320 -10.59 -11.26 -14.66
C LYS A 320 -9.86 -12.29 -13.79
N GLY A 321 -9.90 -13.56 -14.17
CA GLY A 321 -9.19 -14.62 -13.45
C GLY A 321 -7.68 -14.42 -13.44
N TRP A 322 -7.08 -14.00 -14.56
CA TRP A 322 -5.66 -13.64 -14.61
C TRP A 322 -5.33 -12.49 -13.66
N PHE A 323 -6.13 -11.41 -13.67
CA PHE A 323 -5.92 -10.23 -12.84
C PHE A 323 -5.97 -10.56 -11.35
N ALA A 324 -6.86 -11.46 -10.95
CA ALA A 324 -6.96 -11.94 -9.59
C ALA A 324 -5.79 -12.79 -9.14
N ARG A 325 -5.22 -13.61 -10.02
CA ARG A 325 -3.96 -14.31 -9.76
C ARG A 325 -2.83 -13.32 -9.56
N VAL A 326 -2.75 -12.26 -10.38
CA VAL A 326 -1.76 -11.18 -10.18
C VAL A 326 -1.95 -10.50 -8.83
N LEU A 327 -3.18 -10.15 -8.44
CA LEU A 327 -3.48 -9.55 -7.14
C LEU A 327 -3.01 -10.47 -5.99
N SER A 328 -3.39 -11.75 -6.03
CA SER A 328 -3.06 -12.74 -5.00
C SER A 328 -1.55 -12.96 -4.87
N ARG A 329 -0.86 -13.12 -6.00
CA ARG A 329 0.59 -13.33 -6.03
C ARG A 329 1.35 -12.08 -5.61
N THR A 330 0.90 -10.89 -6.01
CA THR A 330 1.51 -9.62 -5.60
C THR A 330 1.32 -9.39 -4.09
N ALA A 331 0.15 -9.70 -3.54
CA ALA A 331 -0.11 -9.65 -2.11
C ALA A 331 0.83 -10.58 -1.32
N ALA A 332 0.93 -11.86 -1.73
CA ALA A 332 1.81 -12.84 -1.12
C ALA A 332 3.30 -12.46 -1.25
N ALA A 333 3.71 -11.99 -2.42
CA ALA A 333 5.07 -11.49 -2.65
C ALA A 333 5.41 -10.32 -1.73
N ALA A 334 4.47 -9.40 -1.53
CA ALA A 334 4.63 -8.31 -0.61
C ALA A 334 4.86 -8.85 0.83
N SER A 335 4.12 -9.87 1.27
CA SER A 335 4.25 -10.44 2.63
C SER A 335 5.61 -11.09 2.83
N LEU A 336 6.10 -11.78 1.81
CA LEU A 336 7.44 -12.34 1.80
C LEU A 336 8.50 -11.25 1.83
N LEU A 337 8.38 -10.20 1.01
CA LEU A 337 9.30 -9.05 1.03
C LEU A 337 9.33 -8.36 2.40
N PHE A 338 8.16 -8.21 3.04
CA PHE A 338 8.03 -7.66 4.38
C PHE A 338 8.83 -8.47 5.41
N ALA A 339 8.72 -9.80 5.33
CA ALA A 339 9.48 -10.73 6.18
C ALA A 339 10.98 -10.79 5.83
N GLY A 340 11.38 -10.26 4.68
CA GLY A 340 12.74 -10.32 4.13
C GLY A 340 12.99 -11.49 3.17
N ASP A 341 12.00 -12.32 2.85
CA ASP A 341 12.14 -13.47 1.94
C ASP A 341 12.06 -13.06 0.45
N GLN A 342 13.16 -12.48 -0.04
CA GLN A 342 13.24 -11.99 -1.42
C GLN A 342 13.18 -13.12 -2.45
N THR A 343 13.84 -14.24 -2.15
CA THR A 343 13.96 -15.38 -3.08
C THR A 343 12.60 -15.99 -3.39
N ARG A 344 11.73 -16.17 -2.38
CA ARG A 344 10.37 -16.67 -2.63
C ARG A 344 9.51 -15.59 -3.28
N ALA A 345 9.63 -14.33 -2.87
CA ALA A 345 8.85 -13.23 -3.46
C ALA A 345 9.07 -13.09 -4.97
N GLN A 346 10.31 -13.20 -5.44
CA GLN A 346 10.65 -13.14 -6.88
C GLN A 346 9.93 -14.19 -7.73
N ARG A 347 9.66 -15.38 -7.15
CA ARG A 347 8.98 -16.48 -7.85
C ARG A 347 7.47 -16.23 -8.03
N LEU A 348 6.90 -15.32 -7.23
CA LEU A 348 5.47 -15.02 -7.27
C LEU A 348 5.13 -13.92 -8.27
N ILE A 349 6.03 -12.98 -8.52
CA ILE A 349 5.76 -11.84 -9.41
C ILE A 349 6.26 -12.08 -10.85
N SER A 350 5.72 -11.32 -11.82
CA SER A 350 6.11 -11.38 -13.23
C SER A 350 7.54 -10.90 -13.47
N GLU A 351 8.11 -11.20 -14.64
CA GLU A 351 9.44 -10.69 -15.02
C GLU A 351 9.51 -9.16 -15.01
N ARG A 352 8.45 -8.48 -15.45
CA ARG A 352 8.39 -7.01 -15.43
C ARG A 352 8.43 -6.47 -14.00
N GLN A 353 7.60 -7.05 -13.12
CA GLN A 353 7.58 -6.70 -11.70
C GLN A 353 8.94 -7.01 -11.03
N ARG A 354 9.58 -8.14 -11.38
CA ARG A 354 10.93 -8.50 -10.92
C ARG A 354 11.95 -7.46 -11.35
N GLN A 355 11.97 -7.08 -12.64
CA GLN A 355 12.95 -6.16 -13.19
C GLN A 355 12.82 -4.74 -12.62
N ARG A 356 11.60 -4.34 -12.24
CA ARG A 356 11.36 -3.10 -11.50
C ARG A 356 11.89 -3.17 -10.07
N THR A 357 11.54 -4.23 -9.35
CA THR A 357 11.82 -4.37 -7.90
C THR A 357 13.28 -4.73 -7.60
N PHE A 358 13.87 -5.65 -8.38
CA PHE A 358 15.18 -6.25 -8.12
C PHE A 358 16.22 -5.91 -9.19
N GLY A 359 15.79 -5.59 -10.41
CA GLY A 359 16.68 -5.47 -11.57
C GLY A 359 17.38 -6.80 -11.89
N ASN A 360 18.57 -6.72 -12.50
CA ASN A 360 19.35 -7.91 -12.90
C ASN A 360 20.11 -8.58 -11.74
N ARG A 361 19.82 -8.24 -10.48
CA ARG A 361 20.57 -8.76 -9.33
C ARG A 361 19.96 -10.06 -8.84
N GLU A 362 20.82 -11.05 -8.59
CA GLU A 362 20.41 -12.22 -7.84
C GLU A 362 19.92 -11.82 -6.44
N PRO A 363 18.87 -12.49 -5.92
CA PRO A 363 18.42 -12.25 -4.57
C PRO A 363 19.53 -12.60 -3.59
N ASP A 364 19.94 -11.63 -2.77
CA ASP A 364 20.67 -11.94 -1.54
C ASP A 364 19.80 -12.90 -0.70
N LEU A 365 20.43 -13.88 -0.07
CA LEU A 365 19.78 -14.82 0.84
C LEU A 365 19.92 -14.26 2.27
N PRO A 366 18.99 -13.44 2.78
CA PRO A 366 19.06 -13.02 4.17
C PRO A 366 18.89 -14.22 5.09
N GLU A 367 19.56 -14.15 6.23
CA GLU A 367 19.36 -15.11 7.30
C GLU A 367 17.96 -14.90 7.89
N LEU A 368 17.03 -15.78 7.51
CA LEU A 368 15.67 -15.81 8.04
C LEU A 368 15.62 -16.73 9.26
N HIS A 369 15.29 -16.19 10.43
CA HIS A 369 15.16 -16.97 11.66
C HIS A 369 13.71 -17.12 12.10
N HIS A 370 13.46 -18.20 12.85
CA HIS A 370 12.18 -18.42 13.53
C HIS A 370 12.14 -17.63 14.84
N ARG A 371 10.98 -17.07 15.17
CA ARG A 371 10.73 -16.34 16.41
C ARG A 371 9.38 -16.75 16.98
N ASN A 372 9.37 -17.12 18.26
CA ASN A 372 8.14 -17.24 19.03
C ASN A 372 7.74 -15.83 19.49
N THR A 373 6.53 -15.40 19.14
CA THR A 373 6.04 -14.03 19.37
C THR A 373 4.94 -13.95 20.42
N GLY A 374 4.63 -15.05 21.12
CA GLY A 374 3.48 -15.15 22.03
C GLY A 374 2.14 -15.36 21.33
N ILE A 375 1.99 -14.77 20.13
CA ILE A 375 0.82 -14.91 19.25
C ILE A 375 1.02 -15.91 18.09
N GLY A 376 2.17 -16.60 18.08
CA GLY A 376 2.49 -17.61 17.08
C GLY A 376 3.99 -17.81 16.89
N ILE A 377 4.34 -18.59 15.87
CA ILE A 377 5.71 -18.73 15.39
C ILE A 377 5.80 -18.03 14.04
N ALA A 378 6.69 -17.06 13.94
CA ALA A 378 6.94 -16.31 12.71
C ALA A 378 8.35 -16.58 12.20
N ARG A 379 8.54 -16.52 10.89
CA ARG A 379 9.85 -16.54 10.23
C ARG A 379 10.12 -15.19 9.58
N GLY A 380 11.31 -14.62 9.80
CA GLY A 380 11.60 -13.29 9.27
C GLY A 380 12.98 -12.76 9.60
N THR A 381 13.11 -11.44 9.59
CA THR A 381 14.36 -10.70 9.82
C THR A 381 14.25 -9.77 11.02
N SER A 382 15.39 -9.47 11.64
CA SER A 382 15.50 -8.51 12.74
C SER A 382 16.55 -7.47 12.45
N THR A 383 16.22 -6.20 12.68
CA THR A 383 17.16 -5.08 12.61
C THR A 383 17.27 -4.42 13.96
N THR A 384 18.50 -4.16 14.42
CA THR A 384 18.75 -3.46 15.68
C THR A 384 19.37 -2.09 15.42
N VAL A 385 18.79 -1.05 16.01
CA VAL A 385 19.31 0.33 15.97
C VAL A 385 19.60 0.83 17.37
N ARG A 386 20.45 1.86 17.47
CA ARG A 386 20.68 2.54 18.75
C ARG A 386 19.43 3.32 19.15
N TRP A 387 19.12 3.29 20.44
CA TRP A 387 18.01 4.01 21.03
C TRP A 387 18.50 4.98 22.11
N THR A 388 17.61 5.86 22.57
CA THR A 388 17.91 6.82 23.65
C THR A 388 18.29 6.09 24.95
N GLY A 389 19.08 6.75 25.79
CA GLY A 389 19.54 6.18 27.07
C GLY A 389 20.51 5.00 26.95
N GLY A 390 21.19 4.85 25.80
CA GLY A 390 22.15 3.77 25.56
C GLY A 390 21.51 2.40 25.33
N ARG A 391 20.18 2.34 25.23
CA ARG A 391 19.42 1.14 24.86
C ARG A 391 19.54 0.87 23.37
N ARG A 392 19.00 -0.26 22.92
CA ARG A 392 18.87 -0.58 21.49
C ARG A 392 17.43 -0.95 21.20
N LEU A 393 16.91 -0.52 20.05
CA LEU A 393 15.61 -0.93 19.56
C LEU A 393 15.83 -2.02 18.52
N GLU A 394 15.27 -3.20 18.78
CA GLU A 394 15.14 -4.26 17.80
C GLU A 394 13.75 -4.18 17.16
N VAL A 395 13.71 -4.25 15.83
CA VAL A 395 12.49 -4.38 15.05
C VAL A 395 12.55 -5.70 14.28
N PHE A 396 11.55 -6.55 14.48
CA PHE A 396 11.37 -7.81 13.77
C PHE A 396 10.23 -7.69 12.78
N ASN A 397 10.43 -8.15 11.55
CA ASN A 397 9.37 -8.33 10.56
C ASN A 397 9.40 -9.78 10.08
N GLY A 398 8.25 -10.44 10.06
CA GLY A 398 8.14 -11.84 9.66
C GLY A 398 6.78 -12.21 9.09
N ILE A 399 6.62 -13.49 8.82
CA ILE A 399 5.38 -14.12 8.36
C ILE A 399 5.11 -15.35 9.21
N ASP A 400 3.84 -15.57 9.58
CA ASP A 400 3.38 -16.74 10.32
C ASP A 400 3.76 -18.02 9.58
N VAL A 401 4.36 -18.97 10.31
CA VAL A 401 4.90 -20.20 9.71
C VAL A 401 3.80 -21.07 9.10
N ALA A 402 2.58 -21.09 9.64
CA ALA A 402 1.50 -21.88 9.09
C ALA A 402 1.03 -21.32 7.74
N LEU A 403 0.91 -19.99 7.63
CA LEU A 403 0.57 -19.33 6.37
C LEU A 403 1.72 -19.42 5.34
N LEU A 404 2.98 -19.31 5.78
CA LEU A 404 4.12 -19.55 4.91
C LEU A 404 4.15 -20.99 4.37
N THR A 405 3.81 -21.96 5.22
CA THR A 405 3.72 -23.38 4.82
C THR A 405 2.62 -23.55 3.78
N SER A 406 1.43 -22.99 4.02
CA SER A 406 0.33 -23.00 3.06
C SER A 406 0.71 -22.37 1.71
N LEU A 407 1.43 -21.24 1.72
CA LEU A 407 1.91 -20.60 0.49
C LEU A 407 2.87 -21.50 -0.29
N ASN A 408 3.74 -22.24 0.39
CA ASN A 408 4.70 -23.15 -0.26
C ASN A 408 4.02 -24.41 -0.79
N GLU A 409 3.01 -24.94 -0.09
CA GLU A 409 2.36 -26.21 -0.43
C GLU A 409 1.22 -26.03 -1.44
N HIS A 410 0.51 -24.90 -1.40
CA HIS A 410 -0.74 -24.70 -2.12
C HIS A 410 -0.79 -23.41 -2.95
N GLY A 411 0.25 -22.58 -2.90
CA GLY A 411 0.35 -21.39 -3.74
C GLY A 411 -0.36 -20.15 -3.18
N ALA A 412 -0.42 -19.10 -4.00
CA ALA A 412 -0.81 -17.76 -3.57
C ALA A 412 -2.32 -17.61 -3.37
N GLY A 413 -3.13 -18.31 -4.17
CA GLY A 413 -4.60 -18.31 -4.01
C GLY A 413 -5.03 -18.88 -2.66
N GLU A 414 -4.50 -20.06 -2.30
CA GLU A 414 -4.77 -20.69 -1.01
C GLU A 414 -4.27 -19.81 0.15
N TYR A 415 -3.06 -19.26 0.02
CA TYR A 415 -2.52 -18.32 0.99
C TYR A 415 -3.49 -17.16 1.27
N VAL A 416 -3.99 -16.50 0.23
CA VAL A 416 -4.97 -15.41 0.37
C VAL A 416 -6.23 -15.91 1.06
N SER A 417 -6.79 -17.04 0.63
CA SER A 417 -8.03 -17.60 1.19
C SER A 417 -7.95 -17.88 2.69
N ARG A 418 -6.76 -18.21 3.21
CA ARG A 418 -6.52 -18.51 4.62
C ARG A 418 -6.20 -17.30 5.48
N THR A 419 -6.03 -16.12 4.88
CA THR A 419 -5.84 -14.90 5.66
C THR A 419 -7.14 -14.55 6.41
N ARG A 420 -6.99 -14.04 7.63
CA ARG A 420 -8.06 -13.91 8.61
C ARG A 420 -8.73 -12.55 8.53
N ALA A 421 -10.05 -12.54 8.65
CA ALA A 421 -10.82 -11.32 8.87
C ALA A 421 -10.63 -10.82 10.31
N GLY A 422 -10.84 -9.52 10.50
CA GLY A 422 -10.88 -8.91 11.83
C GLY A 422 -9.65 -8.09 12.23
N LYS A 423 -9.60 -7.73 13.52
CA LYS A 423 -8.51 -6.92 14.08
C LYS A 423 -7.23 -7.74 14.21
N PRO A 424 -6.06 -7.11 14.06
CA PRO A 424 -4.79 -7.78 14.29
C PRO A 424 -4.68 -8.24 15.76
N GLU A 425 -3.96 -9.33 15.97
CA GLU A 425 -3.65 -9.81 17.30
C GLU A 425 -2.41 -9.08 17.81
N ILE A 426 -2.49 -8.52 19.02
CA ILE A 426 -1.39 -7.79 19.65
C ILE A 426 -1.11 -8.43 21.00
N ASP A 427 0.14 -8.77 21.24
CA ASP A 427 0.63 -9.25 22.54
C ASP A 427 1.93 -8.54 22.91
N GLY A 428 2.14 -8.30 24.19
CA GLY A 428 3.30 -7.56 24.63
C GLY A 428 3.44 -7.50 26.14
N THR A 429 4.68 -7.49 26.60
CA THR A 429 5.02 -7.34 28.01
C THR A 429 6.24 -6.45 28.17
N GLY A 430 6.14 -5.44 29.02
CA GLY A 430 7.24 -4.55 29.37
C GLY A 430 7.89 -3.85 28.17
N ASP A 431 9.04 -4.37 27.76
CA ASP A 431 9.91 -3.82 26.72
C ASP A 431 9.71 -4.45 25.34
N GLU A 432 8.74 -5.37 25.17
CA GLU A 432 8.49 -6.07 23.91
C GLU A 432 7.01 -6.07 23.56
N VAL A 433 6.71 -5.84 22.27
CA VAL A 433 5.36 -5.92 21.72
C VAL A 433 5.41 -6.53 20.32
N PHE A 434 4.48 -7.43 20.05
CA PHE A 434 4.25 -8.06 18.75
C PHE A 434 2.85 -7.79 18.25
N LEU A 435 2.73 -7.71 16.93
CA LEU A 435 1.49 -7.66 16.20
C LEU A 435 1.50 -8.72 15.11
N ARG A 436 0.42 -9.48 14.98
CA ARG A 436 0.14 -10.36 13.84
C ARG A 436 -1.08 -9.83 13.10
N ALA A 437 -0.89 -9.45 11.85
CA ALA A 437 -1.96 -9.03 10.96
C ALA A 437 -2.75 -10.22 10.40
N GLY A 438 -3.93 -9.94 9.84
CA GLY A 438 -4.80 -10.95 9.24
C GLY A 438 -4.15 -11.69 8.07
N ASP A 439 -3.25 -11.04 7.34
CA ASP A 439 -2.46 -11.65 6.26
C ASP A 439 -1.29 -12.52 6.76
N GLY A 440 -1.15 -12.70 8.07
CA GLY A 440 -0.08 -13.50 8.66
C GLY A 440 1.24 -12.77 8.80
N THR A 441 1.38 -11.54 8.33
CA THR A 441 2.61 -10.79 8.58
C THR A 441 2.68 -10.35 10.04
N VAL A 442 3.91 -10.33 10.57
CA VAL A 442 4.19 -10.11 11.98
C VAL A 442 5.21 -9.00 12.14
N THR A 443 4.94 -8.05 13.04
CA THR A 443 5.90 -7.02 13.45
C THR A 443 6.15 -7.12 14.94
N GLY A 444 7.41 -7.04 15.34
CA GLY A 444 7.83 -6.96 16.73
C GLY A 444 8.69 -5.73 16.99
N PHE A 445 8.48 -5.06 18.11
CA PHE A 445 9.39 -4.05 18.63
C PHE A 445 9.86 -4.49 20.02
N ARG A 446 11.18 -4.49 20.22
CA ARG A 446 11.80 -4.86 21.49
C ARG A 446 12.88 -3.88 21.90
N LEU A 447 12.80 -3.33 23.11
CA LEU A 447 13.85 -2.50 23.67
C LEU A 447 14.86 -3.35 24.46
N LEU A 448 16.06 -3.50 23.88
CA LEU A 448 17.16 -4.23 24.46
C LEU A 448 17.95 -3.36 25.46
N PRO A 449 18.48 -3.96 26.55
CA PRO A 449 19.34 -3.25 27.49
C PRO A 449 20.65 -2.81 26.83
N SER A 450 21.29 -1.81 27.44
CA SER A 450 22.61 -1.36 27.03
C SER A 450 23.61 -2.51 27.18
N SER A 451 24.40 -2.76 26.14
CA SER A 451 25.52 -3.70 26.24
C SER A 451 26.55 -3.08 27.19
N ARG A 452 26.52 -3.44 28.48
CA ARG A 452 27.60 -3.10 29.41
C ARG A 452 28.91 -3.62 28.79
N ARG A 453 29.77 -2.71 28.32
CA ARG A 453 31.16 -3.05 28.00
C ARG A 453 31.73 -3.68 29.26
N ARG A 454 31.97 -5.00 29.26
CA ARG A 454 32.95 -5.60 30.17
C ARG A 454 34.27 -4.89 29.85
N ARG A 455 34.63 -3.89 30.65
CA ARG A 455 36.02 -3.42 30.74
C ARG A 455 36.81 -4.67 31.16
N ARG A 456 37.50 -5.29 30.21
CA ARG A 456 38.67 -6.08 30.55
C ARG A 456 39.67 -5.06 31.11
N ILE A 457 39.91 -5.17 32.41
CA ILE A 457 40.98 -4.46 33.12
C ILE A 457 42.31 -5.00 32.59
#